data_AF-A0AA36I274-F1
#
_entry.id   AF-A0AA36I274-F1
#
_cell.length_a   1.000
_cell.length_b   1.000
_cell.length_c   1.000
_cell.angle_alpha   90.00
_cell.angle_beta   90.00
_cell.angle_gamma   90.00
#
_symmetry.space_group_name_H-M   'P 1'
#
loop_
_entity.id
_entity.type
_entity.pdbx_description
1 polymer ?
#
loop_
_entity_poly.entity_id
_entity_poly.type
_entity_poly.pdbx_seq_one_letter_code
_entity_poly.pdbx_strand_id
1 'polypeptide(L)'
;MLAAMLADSRNTLPTGTLHECLACGPLATTLSQVSVSLSSGTAAALSAAREEVDQQLSGSSLTSIQNSMTSATAPLVELKQTIKSSFTPFVSDTLMEQLSEGLNSNGTIASVAMIGLAGVLALFAMWTTVMWICCEKSSNPENDDGKRHNKCVHRLACCTWCCGCYYIMLGFLLGGILLVVAVPLSSMCLIMEDITSSMLKDIAGAMELNISGAEGDMLGSMIDQCLRNSSSNPRLLDLITVEENGQQVTMYDKLVTQTKEQIATQFNQISSSIDTGGASISGSSEVTQLLQMLQDVPLDTMMFPLASYGWDSDSDYQAMLASSTTQEYITSSSSCGDSTVPTGYSLPEEGTTKRRASLPW
;
A
#
# COMPACT_ATOMS: atom_id res chain seq x y z
N MET A 1 11.86 -8.92 29.52
CA MET A 1 10.93 -10.07 29.68
C MET A 1 11.58 -11.21 30.47
N LEU A 2 12.75 -11.71 30.07
CA LEU A 2 13.48 -12.77 30.81
C LEU A 2 13.82 -12.40 32.27
N ALA A 3 14.35 -11.19 32.49
CA ALA A 3 14.67 -10.70 33.84
C ALA A 3 13.42 -10.61 34.75
N ALA A 4 12.25 -10.32 34.18
CA ALA A 4 10.98 -10.28 34.92
C ALA A 4 10.48 -11.69 35.25
N MET A 5 10.75 -12.68 34.40
CA MET A 5 10.46 -14.09 34.70
C MET A 5 11.37 -14.65 35.79
N LEU A 6 12.66 -14.28 35.81
CA LEU A 6 13.62 -14.66 36.85
C LEU A 6 13.37 -13.97 38.19
N ALA A 7 12.77 -12.77 38.18
CA ALA A 7 12.40 -12.03 39.38
C ALA A 7 11.14 -12.58 40.08
N ASP A 8 10.34 -13.42 39.41
CA ASP A 8 9.21 -14.09 40.07
C ASP A 8 9.75 -15.23 40.93
N SER A 9 9.61 -15.07 42.25
CA SER A 9 10.01 -16.09 43.24
C SER A 9 9.46 -17.48 42.92
N ARG A 10 8.30 -17.59 42.26
CA ARG A 10 7.71 -18.88 41.88
C ARG A 10 8.53 -19.65 40.84
N ASN A 11 9.36 -18.96 40.05
CA ASN A 11 10.20 -19.56 39.02
C ASN A 11 11.61 -19.91 39.54
N THR A 12 12.04 -19.33 40.66
CA THR A 12 13.35 -19.58 41.28
C THR A 12 13.24 -20.48 42.52
N LEU A 13 12.15 -20.37 43.26
CA LEU A 13 11.73 -21.23 44.37
C LEU A 13 10.20 -21.40 44.33
N PRO A 14 9.66 -22.46 43.71
CA PRO A 14 8.23 -22.73 43.74
C PRO A 14 7.77 -22.89 45.20
N THR A 15 7.11 -21.87 45.73
CA THR A 15 6.56 -21.88 47.08
C THR A 15 5.20 -22.57 47.03
N GLY A 16 5.01 -23.59 47.87
CA GLY A 16 3.78 -24.40 47.91
C GLY A 16 3.93 -25.83 47.36
N THR A 17 5.07 -26.17 46.77
CA THR A 17 5.45 -27.57 46.52
C THR A 17 6.42 -28.04 47.58
N LEU A 18 6.27 -29.26 48.11
CA LEU A 18 7.17 -29.85 49.11
C LEU A 18 8.55 -30.24 48.54
N HIS A 19 8.93 -29.65 47.40
CA HIS A 19 10.16 -29.94 46.67
C HIS A 19 10.93 -28.65 46.39
N GLU A 20 12.24 -28.69 46.62
CA GLU A 20 13.23 -27.69 46.20
C GLU A 20 13.91 -28.10 44.88
N CYS A 21 14.17 -27.12 44.03
CA CYS A 21 14.94 -27.31 42.80
C CYS A 21 16.40 -26.92 43.05
N LEU A 22 17.30 -27.90 43.09
CA LEU A 22 18.72 -27.68 43.37
C LEU A 22 19.45 -26.99 42.20
N ALA A 23 19.00 -27.20 40.95
CA ALA A 23 19.56 -26.55 39.77
C ALA A 23 19.04 -25.12 39.52
N CYS A 24 17.92 -24.72 40.12
CA CYS A 24 17.23 -23.48 39.74
C CYS A 24 18.03 -22.22 40.14
N GLY A 25 18.82 -22.27 41.22
CA GLY A 25 19.70 -21.16 41.63
C GLY A 25 20.84 -20.88 40.62
N PRO A 26 21.70 -21.88 40.31
CA PRO A 26 22.75 -21.74 39.32
C PRO A 26 22.19 -21.39 37.93
N LEU A 27 21.11 -22.06 37.52
CA LEU A 27 20.45 -21.81 36.25
C LEU A 27 19.96 -20.36 36.16
N ALA A 28 19.35 -19.82 37.23
CA ALA A 28 18.89 -18.43 37.26
C ALA A 28 20.06 -17.43 37.13
N THR A 29 21.22 -17.74 37.71
CA THR A 29 22.42 -16.89 37.61
C THR A 29 22.99 -16.91 36.20
N THR A 30 23.12 -18.09 35.58
CA THR A 30 23.59 -18.21 34.19
C THR A 30 22.61 -17.56 33.21
N LEU A 31 21.30 -17.76 33.39
CA LEU A 31 20.27 -17.11 32.57
C LEU A 31 20.31 -15.58 32.71
N SER A 32 20.54 -15.07 33.91
CA SER A 32 20.69 -13.63 34.18
C SER A 32 21.85 -13.05 33.35
N GLN A 33 23.02 -13.67 33.40
CA GLN A 33 24.21 -13.23 32.67
C GLN A 33 24.00 -13.27 31.15
N VAL A 34 23.44 -14.38 30.64
CA VAL A 34 23.09 -14.52 29.21
C VAL A 34 22.06 -13.47 28.79
N SER A 35 21.07 -13.18 29.63
CA SER A 35 20.05 -12.17 29.33
C SER A 35 20.63 -10.76 29.23
N VAL A 36 21.60 -10.43 30.09
CA VAL A 36 22.30 -9.14 30.06
C VAL A 36 23.09 -9.03 28.77
N SER A 37 23.91 -10.03 28.43
CA SER A 37 24.69 -10.06 27.19
C SER A 37 23.81 -10.03 25.93
N LEU A 38 22.66 -10.70 25.95
CA LEU A 38 21.72 -10.70 24.83
C LEU A 38 21.05 -9.33 24.66
N SER A 39 20.65 -8.71 25.77
CA SER A 39 20.00 -7.39 25.78
C SER A 39 20.95 -6.25 25.44
N SER A 40 22.22 -6.33 25.86
CA SER A 40 23.23 -5.31 25.55
C SER A 40 23.79 -5.45 24.13
N GLY A 41 23.88 -6.67 23.59
CA GLY A 41 24.42 -6.89 22.25
C GLY A 41 23.39 -6.74 21.15
N THR A 42 22.42 -7.66 21.08
CA THR A 42 21.53 -7.77 19.92
C THR A 42 20.41 -6.73 19.90
N ALA A 43 19.80 -6.45 21.05
CA ALA A 43 18.71 -5.48 21.12
C ALA A 43 19.22 -4.05 20.94
N ALA A 44 20.38 -3.72 21.51
CA ALA A 44 21.02 -2.41 21.30
C ALA A 44 21.46 -2.21 19.86
N ALA A 45 22.10 -3.22 19.24
CA ALA A 45 22.51 -3.14 17.84
C ALA A 45 21.31 -3.01 16.89
N LEU A 46 20.21 -3.75 17.13
CA LEU A 46 19.00 -3.62 16.33
C LEU A 46 18.29 -2.28 16.53
N SER A 47 18.32 -1.73 17.75
CA SER A 47 17.78 -0.40 18.04
C SER A 47 18.58 0.68 17.33
N ALA A 48 19.91 0.63 17.38
CA ALA A 48 20.80 1.55 16.67
C ALA A 48 20.61 1.45 15.14
N ALA A 49 20.45 0.24 14.60
CA ALA A 49 20.15 0.04 13.19
C ALA A 49 18.85 0.73 12.76
N ARG A 50 17.81 0.63 13.59
CA ARG A 50 16.51 1.29 13.32
C ARG A 50 16.64 2.80 13.37
N GLU A 51 17.36 3.33 14.34
CA GLU A 51 17.56 4.77 14.53
C GLU A 51 18.37 5.39 13.39
N GLU A 52 19.38 4.67 12.88
CA GLU A 52 20.16 5.07 11.71
C GLU A 52 19.34 5.01 10.42
N VAL A 53 18.54 3.95 10.22
CA VAL A 53 17.61 3.87 9.09
C VAL A 53 16.59 5.01 9.14
N ASP A 54 16.09 5.36 10.33
CA ASP A 54 15.15 6.46 10.51
C ASP A 54 15.83 7.82 10.24
N GLN A 55 17.10 8.01 10.64
CA GLN A 55 17.88 9.19 10.26
C GLN A 55 18.11 9.30 8.75
N GLN A 56 18.33 8.18 8.06
CA GLN A 56 18.56 8.19 6.61
C GLN A 56 17.28 8.37 5.80
N LEU A 57 16.15 7.89 6.34
CA LEU A 57 14.82 8.11 5.76
C LEU A 57 14.21 9.44 6.19
N SER A 58 14.88 10.22 7.05
CA SER A 58 14.46 11.56 7.47
C SER A 58 15.51 12.62 7.13
N GLY A 59 15.17 13.90 7.29
CA GLY A 59 16.13 15.00 7.13
C GLY A 59 16.66 15.21 5.71
N SER A 60 17.98 15.42 5.58
CA SER A 60 18.63 15.88 4.35
C SER A 60 18.62 14.85 3.22
N SER A 61 18.71 13.56 3.54
CA SER A 61 18.64 12.46 2.57
C SER A 61 17.25 12.37 1.94
N LEU A 62 16.20 12.49 2.75
CA LEU A 62 14.82 12.56 2.25
C LEU A 62 14.60 13.80 1.38
N THR A 63 15.12 14.96 1.80
CA THR A 63 15.09 16.18 0.96
C THR A 63 15.83 15.99 -0.36
N SER A 64 16.97 15.27 -0.36
CA SER A 64 17.72 14.96 -1.58
C SER A 64 16.94 14.04 -2.53
N ILE A 65 16.26 13.02 -2.00
CA ILE A 65 15.37 12.14 -2.77
C ILE A 65 14.18 12.93 -3.32
N GLN A 66 13.54 13.77 -2.51
CA GLN A 66 12.44 14.63 -2.94
C GLN A 66 12.86 15.62 -4.03
N ASN A 67 14.03 16.24 -3.90
CA ASN A 67 14.59 17.14 -4.90
C ASN A 67 14.90 16.38 -6.19
N SER A 68 15.48 15.17 -6.10
CA SER A 68 15.74 14.33 -7.27
C SER A 68 14.44 13.93 -7.98
N MET A 69 13.39 13.59 -7.22
CA MET A 69 12.06 13.28 -7.75
C MET A 69 11.39 14.49 -8.39
N THR A 70 11.52 15.66 -7.78
CA THR A 70 10.96 16.92 -8.29
C THR A 70 11.67 17.32 -9.59
N SER A 71 13.00 17.22 -9.65
CA SER A 71 13.77 17.49 -10.88
C SER A 71 13.43 16.49 -11.98
N ALA A 72 13.31 15.20 -11.67
CA ALA A 72 12.94 14.18 -12.65
C ALA A 72 11.50 14.32 -13.17
N THR A 73 10.60 14.93 -12.40
CA THR A 73 9.21 15.16 -12.80
C THR A 73 8.95 16.56 -13.38
N ALA A 74 9.92 17.47 -13.32
CA ALA A 74 9.84 18.80 -13.92
C ALA A 74 9.39 18.80 -15.39
N PRO A 75 9.96 17.98 -16.30
CA PRO A 75 9.53 17.96 -17.70
C PRO A 75 8.08 17.47 -17.88
N LEU A 76 7.56 16.61 -17.00
CA LEU A 76 6.15 16.21 -17.01
C LEU A 76 5.24 17.34 -16.55
N VAL A 77 5.69 18.13 -15.56
CA VAL A 77 4.96 19.31 -15.10
C VAL A 77 4.90 20.36 -16.21
N GLU A 78 6.01 20.60 -16.92
CA GLU A 78 6.05 21.50 -18.06
C GLU A 78 5.18 21.01 -19.21
N LEU A 79 5.26 19.73 -19.59
CA LEU A 79 4.37 19.15 -20.61
C LEU A 79 2.89 19.33 -20.21
N LYS A 80 2.54 19.01 -18.96
CA LYS A 80 1.20 19.23 -18.43
C LYS A 80 0.79 20.70 -18.52
N GLN A 81 1.69 21.62 -18.17
CA GLN A 81 1.45 23.06 -18.25
C GLN A 81 1.25 23.51 -19.69
N THR A 82 2.00 22.97 -20.66
CA THR A 82 1.90 23.28 -22.10
C THR A 82 0.61 22.73 -22.70
N ILE A 83 0.25 21.48 -22.40
CA ILE A 83 -1.05 20.90 -22.77
C ILE A 83 -2.16 21.74 -22.15
N LYS A 84 -2.10 21.98 -20.83
CA LYS A 84 -3.08 22.80 -20.14
C LYS A 84 -3.19 24.18 -20.77
N SER A 85 -2.10 24.87 -21.08
CA SER A 85 -2.11 26.22 -21.65
C SER A 85 -2.59 26.25 -23.09
N SER A 86 -2.33 25.20 -23.87
CA SER A 86 -2.83 25.05 -25.25
C SER A 86 -4.33 24.79 -25.26
N PHE A 87 -4.85 24.05 -24.28
CA PHE A 87 -6.28 23.78 -24.13
C PHE A 87 -7.01 24.83 -23.28
N THR A 88 -6.32 25.63 -22.47
CA THR A 88 -6.92 26.68 -21.65
C THR A 88 -7.75 27.66 -22.50
N PRO A 89 -7.31 28.19 -23.65
CA PRO A 89 -8.19 29.06 -24.44
C PRO A 89 -9.44 28.34 -25.01
N PHE A 90 -9.46 27.01 -25.07
CA PHE A 90 -10.61 26.22 -25.53
C PHE A 90 -11.49 25.69 -24.39
N VAL A 91 -10.92 25.55 -23.18
CA VAL A 91 -11.52 24.91 -22.01
C VAL A 91 -11.65 25.87 -20.82
N SER A 92 -11.10 27.09 -20.90
CA SER A 92 -11.08 28.02 -19.78
C SER A 92 -12.49 28.32 -19.34
N ASP A 93 -12.65 28.33 -18.02
CA ASP A 93 -13.89 28.68 -17.35
C ASP A 93 -14.43 30.00 -17.88
N THR A 94 -13.63 30.95 -18.36
CA THR A 94 -14.15 32.19 -18.97
C THR A 94 -14.88 31.98 -20.29
N LEU A 95 -14.43 31.08 -21.17
CA LEU A 95 -15.10 30.83 -22.45
C LEU A 95 -16.25 29.85 -22.25
N MET A 96 -16.08 28.84 -21.40
CA MET A 96 -17.14 27.94 -20.96
C MET A 96 -18.20 28.66 -20.11
N GLU A 97 -17.87 29.61 -19.24
CA GLU A 97 -18.80 30.46 -18.47
C GLU A 97 -19.43 31.51 -19.36
N GLN A 98 -18.73 32.14 -20.30
CA GLN A 98 -19.39 33.04 -21.26
C GLN A 98 -20.33 32.29 -22.21
N LEU A 99 -19.93 31.09 -22.68
CA LEU A 99 -20.84 30.21 -23.41
C LEU A 99 -21.97 29.71 -22.53
N SER A 100 -21.69 29.35 -21.27
CA SER A 100 -22.65 28.80 -20.32
C SER A 100 -23.63 29.85 -19.84
N GLU A 101 -23.21 31.05 -19.45
CA GLU A 101 -24.08 32.19 -19.16
C GLU A 101 -24.85 32.63 -20.41
N GLY A 102 -24.21 32.64 -21.58
CA GLY A 102 -24.87 32.86 -22.86
C GLY A 102 -25.93 31.79 -23.19
N LEU A 103 -25.66 30.51 -22.92
CA LEU A 103 -26.55 29.37 -23.15
C LEU A 103 -27.59 29.20 -22.02
N ASN A 104 -27.31 29.59 -20.79
CA ASN A 104 -28.28 29.52 -19.69
C ASN A 104 -29.27 30.67 -19.79
N SER A 105 -28.79 31.89 -20.07
CA SER A 105 -29.64 33.07 -20.23
C SER A 105 -30.40 33.04 -21.56
N ASN A 106 -29.70 32.85 -22.69
CA ASN A 106 -30.34 32.89 -24.01
C ASN A 106 -30.59 31.49 -24.60
N GLY A 107 -29.83 30.46 -24.22
CA GLY A 107 -30.01 29.11 -24.77
C GLY A 107 -31.20 28.35 -24.18
N THR A 108 -31.58 28.59 -22.92
CA THR A 108 -32.87 28.07 -22.39
C THR A 108 -34.05 28.75 -23.08
N ILE A 109 -33.98 30.08 -23.27
CA ILE A 109 -35.00 30.82 -24.01
C ILE A 109 -35.05 30.39 -25.48
N ALA A 110 -33.91 30.22 -26.15
CA ALA A 110 -33.84 29.79 -27.54
C ALA A 110 -34.28 28.33 -27.73
N SER A 111 -33.90 27.42 -26.82
CA SER A 111 -34.34 26.01 -26.87
C SER A 111 -35.83 25.88 -26.58
N VAL A 112 -36.36 26.59 -25.58
CA VAL A 112 -37.81 26.65 -25.31
C VAL A 112 -38.55 27.33 -26.47
N ALA A 113 -37.99 28.38 -27.08
CA ALA A 113 -38.58 29.02 -28.25
C ALA A 113 -38.57 28.11 -29.48
N MET A 114 -37.51 27.33 -29.72
CA MET A 114 -37.43 26.38 -30.83
C MET A 114 -38.36 25.19 -30.63
N ILE A 115 -38.44 24.64 -29.41
CA ILE A 115 -39.40 23.59 -29.05
C ILE A 115 -40.84 24.12 -29.15
N GLY A 116 -41.08 25.35 -28.68
CA GLY A 116 -42.37 26.03 -28.78
C GLY A 116 -42.77 26.28 -30.23
N LEU A 117 -41.85 26.77 -31.07
CA LEU A 117 -42.06 26.97 -32.50
C LEU A 117 -42.34 25.62 -33.20
N ALA A 118 -41.59 24.57 -32.88
CA ALA A 118 -41.83 23.22 -33.39
C ALA A 118 -43.22 22.68 -32.97
N GLY A 119 -43.63 22.92 -31.72
CA GLY A 119 -44.96 22.56 -31.22
C GLY A 119 -46.08 23.33 -31.92
N VAL A 120 -45.90 24.63 -32.13
CA VAL A 120 -46.86 25.47 -32.88
C VAL A 120 -46.96 25.02 -34.34
N LEU A 121 -45.83 24.73 -34.99
CA LEU A 121 -45.81 24.19 -36.36
C LEU A 121 -46.49 22.82 -36.44
N ALA A 122 -46.30 21.94 -35.45
CA ALA A 122 -46.98 20.66 -35.36
C ALA A 122 -48.49 20.82 -35.17
N LEU A 123 -48.93 21.77 -34.33
CA LEU A 123 -50.35 22.10 -34.16
C LEU A 123 -50.97 22.65 -35.45
N PHE A 124 -50.27 23.53 -36.18
CA PHE A 124 -50.72 24.02 -37.48
C PHE A 124 -50.79 22.90 -38.53
N ALA A 125 -49.82 22.00 -38.56
CA ALA A 125 -49.84 20.83 -39.45
C ALA A 125 -50.98 19.85 -39.12
N MET A 126 -51.28 19.65 -37.83
CA MET A 126 -52.44 18.86 -37.41
C MET A 126 -53.75 19.57 -37.79
N TRP A 127 -53.84 20.89 -37.66
CA TRP A 127 -55.04 21.63 -38.05
C TRP A 127 -55.26 21.66 -39.56
N THR A 128 -54.21 21.77 -40.36
CA THR A 128 -54.30 21.74 -41.82
C THR A 128 -54.71 20.37 -42.33
N THR A 129 -54.19 19.29 -41.73
CA THR A 129 -54.57 17.91 -42.08
C THR A 129 -56.00 17.59 -41.66
N VAL A 130 -56.46 18.05 -40.49
CA VAL A 130 -57.87 17.92 -40.07
C VAL A 130 -58.80 18.73 -40.98
N MET A 131 -58.44 19.96 -41.35
CA MET A 131 -59.21 20.76 -42.31
C MET A 131 -59.20 20.15 -43.71
N TRP A 132 -58.12 19.50 -44.13
CA TRP A 132 -58.08 18.73 -45.38
C TRP A 132 -59.07 17.56 -45.31
N ILE A 133 -58.97 16.72 -44.28
CA ILE A 133 -59.81 15.52 -44.14
C ILE A 133 -61.30 15.87 -43.99
N CYS A 134 -61.63 16.91 -43.20
CA CYS A 134 -63.02 17.25 -42.88
C CYS A 134 -63.66 18.24 -43.86
N CYS A 135 -62.89 19.09 -44.55
CA CYS A 135 -63.43 20.21 -45.34
C CYS A 135 -63.05 20.18 -46.84
N GLU A 136 -62.36 19.14 -47.33
CA GLU A 136 -62.04 18.99 -48.76
C GLU A 136 -63.30 18.85 -49.63
N LYS A 137 -64.36 18.23 -49.09
CA LYS A 137 -65.64 18.06 -49.79
C LYS A 137 -66.70 18.97 -49.17
N SER A 138 -66.87 20.16 -49.73
CA SER A 138 -68.04 21.01 -49.45
C SER A 138 -69.30 20.23 -49.82
N SER A 139 -69.97 19.66 -48.83
CA SER A 139 -71.26 18.98 -48.97
C SER A 139 -72.37 20.01 -49.24
N ASN A 140 -72.40 20.58 -50.45
CA ASN A 140 -73.62 21.19 -50.97
C ASN A 140 -73.96 20.47 -52.29
N PRO A 141 -74.78 19.40 -52.25
CA PRO A 141 -75.05 18.53 -53.39
C PRO A 141 -76.01 19.13 -54.44
N GLU A 142 -76.33 20.43 -54.39
CA GLU A 142 -77.45 20.98 -55.17
C GLU A 142 -77.07 21.81 -56.41
N ASN A 143 -75.79 22.04 -56.71
CA ASN A 143 -75.37 22.69 -57.96
C ASN A 143 -74.03 22.13 -58.42
N ASP A 144 -74.07 20.96 -59.05
CA ASP A 144 -72.93 20.30 -59.68
C ASP A 144 -72.74 20.86 -61.10
N ASP A 145 -71.88 21.86 -61.24
CA ASP A 145 -71.32 22.28 -62.54
C ASP A 145 -69.85 22.72 -62.43
N GLY A 146 -69.11 22.11 -61.50
CA GLY A 146 -67.66 22.27 -61.42
C GLY A 146 -67.17 22.28 -59.99
N LYS A 147 -66.52 21.19 -59.59
CA LYS A 147 -65.92 20.92 -58.28
C LYS A 147 -65.06 22.09 -57.77
N ARG A 148 -65.68 23.07 -57.11
CA ARG A 148 -64.99 24.20 -56.48
C ARG A 148 -64.27 23.70 -55.22
N HIS A 149 -62.97 23.44 -55.35
CA HIS A 149 -62.09 23.18 -54.21
C HIS A 149 -62.06 24.39 -53.28
N ASN A 150 -62.01 24.13 -51.97
CA ASN A 150 -61.95 25.18 -50.96
C ASN A 150 -60.59 25.91 -51.03
N LYS A 151 -60.62 27.19 -51.43
CA LYS A 151 -59.42 28.03 -51.61
C LYS A 151 -58.61 28.23 -50.32
N CYS A 152 -59.22 28.06 -49.14
CA CYS A 152 -58.57 28.25 -47.85
C CYS A 152 -57.49 27.18 -47.59
N VAL A 153 -57.80 25.92 -47.92
CA VAL A 153 -56.90 24.77 -47.69
C VAL A 153 -55.61 24.92 -48.49
N HIS A 154 -55.70 25.38 -49.74
CA HIS A 154 -54.54 25.61 -50.60
C HIS A 154 -53.62 26.74 -50.09
N ARG A 155 -54.18 27.80 -49.50
CA ARG A 155 -53.40 28.91 -48.95
C ARG A 155 -52.66 28.50 -47.69
N LEU A 156 -53.29 27.71 -46.82
CA LEU A 156 -52.64 27.19 -45.60
C LEU A 156 -51.52 26.20 -45.93
N ALA A 157 -51.74 25.30 -46.91
CA ALA A 157 -50.72 24.34 -47.35
C ALA A 157 -49.45 25.04 -47.89
N CYS A 158 -49.62 26.14 -48.65
CA CYS A 158 -48.49 26.94 -49.13
C CYS A 158 -47.71 27.60 -47.97
N CYS A 159 -48.43 28.12 -46.97
CA CYS A 159 -47.79 28.72 -45.79
C CYS A 159 -47.01 27.69 -44.97
N THR A 160 -47.57 26.49 -44.73
CA THR A 160 -46.87 25.41 -44.02
C THR A 160 -45.63 24.92 -44.77
N TRP A 161 -45.69 24.86 -46.10
CA TRP A 161 -44.55 24.48 -46.92
C TRP A 161 -43.41 25.49 -46.81
N CYS A 162 -43.72 26.79 -46.91
CA CYS A 162 -42.74 27.86 -46.76
C CYS A 162 -42.11 27.87 -45.36
N CYS A 163 -42.91 27.79 -44.29
CA CYS A 163 -42.39 27.77 -42.91
C CYS A 163 -41.60 26.49 -42.61
N GLY A 164 -42.02 25.34 -43.13
CA GLY A 164 -41.31 24.07 -42.99
C GLY A 164 -39.93 24.11 -43.65
N CYS A 165 -39.80 24.72 -44.82
CA CYS A 165 -38.52 24.87 -45.52
C CYS A 165 -37.50 25.65 -44.69
N TYR A 166 -37.89 26.79 -44.11
CA TYR A 166 -36.99 27.57 -43.25
C TYR A 166 -36.58 26.82 -41.98
N TYR A 167 -37.50 26.07 -41.36
CA TYR A 167 -37.18 25.26 -40.18
C TYR A 167 -36.18 24.14 -40.50
N ILE A 168 -36.38 23.44 -41.62
CA ILE A 168 -35.45 22.39 -42.08
C ILE A 168 -34.07 22.97 -42.37
N MET A 169 -33.98 24.14 -43.00
CA MET A 169 -32.71 24.82 -43.25
C MET A 169 -31.97 25.19 -41.95
N LEU A 170 -32.69 25.68 -40.93
CA LEU A 170 -32.10 25.94 -39.60
C LEU A 170 -31.63 24.66 -38.91
N GLY A 171 -32.40 23.57 -39.00
CA GLY A 171 -32.03 22.28 -38.46
C GLY A 171 -30.75 21.71 -39.09
N PHE A 172 -30.63 21.80 -40.42
CA PHE A 172 -29.40 21.39 -41.12
C PHE A 172 -28.21 22.29 -40.78
N LEU A 173 -28.41 23.60 -40.61
CA LEU A 173 -27.34 24.51 -40.23
C LEU A 173 -26.81 24.21 -38.82
N LEU A 174 -27.70 24.03 -37.83
CA LEU A 174 -27.30 23.69 -36.46
C LEU A 174 -26.68 22.29 -36.38
N GLY A 175 -27.28 21.30 -37.04
CA GLY A 175 -26.72 19.95 -37.13
C GLY A 175 -25.36 19.93 -37.82
N GLY A 176 -25.19 20.74 -38.87
CA GLY A 176 -23.91 20.91 -39.57
C GLY A 176 -22.82 21.52 -38.69
N ILE A 177 -23.12 22.58 -37.94
CA ILE A 177 -22.16 23.19 -37.00
C ILE A 177 -21.75 22.18 -35.91
N LEU A 178 -22.72 21.47 -35.32
CA LEU A 178 -22.43 20.44 -34.31
C LEU A 178 -21.56 19.32 -34.88
N LEU A 179 -21.80 18.89 -36.12
CA LEU A 179 -20.96 17.90 -36.79
C LEU A 179 -19.54 18.43 -37.03
N VAL A 180 -19.40 19.67 -37.50
CA VAL A 180 -18.09 20.32 -37.76
C VAL A 180 -17.27 20.46 -36.48
N VAL A 181 -17.90 20.62 -35.31
CA VAL A 181 -17.19 20.69 -34.02
C VAL A 181 -16.94 19.30 -33.43
N ALA A 182 -17.89 18.37 -33.56
CA ALA A 182 -17.77 17.02 -32.99
C ALA A 182 -16.67 16.19 -33.67
N VAL A 183 -16.49 16.33 -34.99
CA VAL A 183 -15.48 15.60 -35.76
C VAL A 183 -14.04 15.90 -35.27
N PRO A 184 -13.56 17.15 -35.21
CA PRO A 184 -12.21 17.43 -34.71
C PRO A 184 -12.03 17.07 -33.24
N LEU A 185 -13.08 17.22 -32.42
CA LEU A 185 -12.99 16.89 -30.99
C LEU A 185 -12.85 15.37 -30.77
N SER A 186 -13.62 14.56 -31.49
CA SER A 186 -13.46 13.10 -31.49
C SER A 186 -12.12 12.66 -32.10
N SER A 187 -11.65 13.34 -33.15
CA SER A 187 -10.33 13.08 -33.74
C SER A 187 -9.19 13.38 -32.78
N MET A 188 -9.29 14.42 -31.95
CA MET A 188 -8.26 14.73 -30.95
C MET A 188 -8.18 13.66 -29.86
N CYS A 189 -9.31 13.09 -29.43
CA CYS A 189 -9.31 11.97 -28.47
C CYS A 189 -8.59 10.75 -29.03
N LEU A 190 -8.82 10.42 -30.31
CA LEU A 190 -8.14 9.31 -30.98
C LEU A 190 -6.65 9.58 -31.18
N ILE A 191 -6.27 10.82 -31.52
CA ILE A 191 -4.86 11.20 -31.64
C ILE A 191 -4.17 11.08 -30.28
N MET A 192 -4.84 11.45 -29.18
CA MET A 192 -4.28 11.35 -27.83
C MET A 192 -4.03 9.90 -27.39
N GLU A 193 -4.85 8.97 -27.87
CA GLU A 193 -4.66 7.52 -27.66
C GLU A 193 -3.53 6.94 -28.52
N ASP A 194 -3.26 7.52 -29.70
CA ASP A 194 -2.23 7.06 -30.64
C ASP A 194 -0.90 7.84 -30.55
N ILE A 195 -0.72 8.66 -29.50
CA ILE A 195 0.57 9.36 -29.29
C ILE A 195 1.64 8.32 -28.97
N THR A 196 2.52 8.12 -29.95
CA THR A 196 3.76 7.36 -29.81
C THR A 196 4.92 8.28 -29.50
N SER A 197 5.97 7.77 -28.86
CA SER A 197 7.18 8.55 -28.59
C SER A 197 7.79 9.20 -29.83
N SER A 198 7.71 8.54 -30.99
CA SER A 198 8.15 9.08 -32.28
C SER A 198 7.30 10.26 -32.73
N MET A 199 5.97 10.17 -32.61
CA MET A 199 5.08 11.26 -32.98
C MET A 199 5.25 12.47 -32.05
N LEU A 200 5.54 12.22 -30.78
CA LEU A 200 5.85 13.28 -29.82
C LEU A 200 7.13 14.03 -30.19
N LYS A 201 8.18 13.33 -30.63
CA LYS A 201 9.43 13.95 -31.10
C LYS A 201 9.20 14.81 -32.35
N ASP A 202 8.34 14.36 -33.27
CA ASP A 202 8.00 15.12 -34.47
C ASP A 202 7.16 16.38 -34.16
N ILE A 203 6.26 16.31 -33.16
CA ILE A 203 5.42 17.44 -32.72
C ILE A 203 6.20 18.40 -31.80
N ALA A 204 7.19 17.91 -31.07
CA ALA A 204 8.01 18.69 -30.13
C ALA A 204 8.59 19.95 -30.76
N GLY A 205 9.13 19.82 -31.98
CA GLY A 205 9.72 20.93 -32.73
C GLY A 205 8.70 22.03 -33.09
N ALA A 206 7.43 21.67 -33.27
CA ALA A 206 6.36 22.62 -33.56
C ALA A 206 5.80 23.30 -32.30
N MET A 207 5.94 22.68 -31.12
CA MET A 207 5.48 23.22 -29.84
C MET A 207 6.58 23.90 -29.02
N GLU A 208 7.76 24.10 -29.60
CA GLU A 208 8.95 24.65 -28.92
C GLU A 208 9.31 23.87 -27.62
N LEU A 209 8.94 22.60 -27.53
CA LEU A 209 9.36 21.75 -26.42
C LEU A 209 10.77 21.25 -26.71
N ASN A 210 11.70 21.52 -25.80
CA ASN A 210 13.06 21.02 -25.91
C ASN A 210 13.13 19.55 -25.49
N ILE A 211 12.67 18.66 -26.36
CA ILE A 211 12.68 17.19 -26.17
C ILE A 211 14.04 16.61 -26.63
N SER A 212 15.04 17.46 -26.83
CA SER A 212 16.39 17.05 -27.24
C SER A 212 17.17 16.54 -26.03
N GLY A 213 17.45 15.23 -25.97
CA GLY A 213 18.32 14.61 -24.97
C GLY A 213 17.63 13.56 -24.09
N ALA A 214 18.27 13.21 -22.98
CA ALA A 214 17.83 12.13 -22.08
C ALA A 214 16.40 12.34 -21.53
N GLU A 215 16.00 13.60 -21.32
CA GLU A 215 14.66 13.97 -20.85
C GLU A 215 13.57 13.60 -21.86
N GLY A 216 13.85 13.76 -23.16
CA GLY A 216 12.92 13.41 -24.21
C GLY A 216 12.77 11.90 -24.45
N ASP A 217 13.86 11.16 -24.26
CA ASP A 217 13.84 9.70 -24.31
C ASP A 217 13.06 9.11 -23.11
N MET A 218 13.19 9.71 -21.93
CA MET A 218 12.42 9.34 -20.73
C MET A 218 10.93 9.58 -20.93
N LEU A 219 10.55 10.76 -21.43
CA LEU A 219 9.16 11.10 -21.71
C LEU A 219 8.55 10.19 -22.78
N GLY A 220 9.31 9.89 -23.84
CA GLY A 220 8.90 8.93 -24.86
C GLY A 220 8.67 7.53 -24.30
N SER A 221 9.58 7.05 -23.44
CA SER A 221 9.45 5.75 -22.79
C SER A 221 8.26 5.70 -21.82
N MET A 222 7.97 6.79 -21.10
CA MET A 222 6.75 6.94 -20.29
C MET A 222 5.48 6.79 -21.11
N ILE A 223 5.41 7.47 -22.26
CA ILE A 223 4.24 7.41 -23.14
C ILE A 223 4.08 6.01 -23.73
N ASP A 224 5.15 5.42 -24.25
CA ASP A 224 5.09 4.09 -24.86
C ASP A 224 4.76 2.98 -23.85
N GLN A 225 5.27 3.05 -22.60
CA GLN A 225 4.98 2.02 -21.60
C GLN A 225 3.66 2.26 -20.87
N CYS A 226 3.28 3.50 -20.57
CA CYS A 226 2.04 3.78 -19.82
C CYS A 226 0.79 3.81 -20.70
N LEU A 227 0.87 4.34 -21.93
CA LEU A 227 -0.31 4.49 -22.80
C LEU A 227 -0.47 3.33 -23.77
N ARG A 228 0.63 2.83 -24.35
CA ARG A 228 0.56 1.81 -25.41
C ARG A 228 0.62 0.38 -24.90
N ASN A 229 1.32 0.12 -23.79
CA ASN A 229 1.49 -1.23 -23.27
C ASN A 229 1.35 -1.30 -21.75
N SER A 230 0.12 -1.17 -21.27
CA SER A 230 -0.26 -1.24 -19.85
C SER A 230 0.15 -2.54 -19.14
N SER A 231 0.66 -3.55 -19.87
CA SER A 231 1.14 -4.82 -19.34
C SER A 231 2.67 -4.93 -19.21
N SER A 232 3.45 -4.00 -19.78
CA SER A 232 4.88 -4.25 -20.03
C SER A 232 5.85 -3.83 -18.92
N ASN A 233 5.44 -3.02 -17.94
CA ASN A 233 6.32 -2.71 -16.80
C ASN A 233 5.51 -2.33 -15.54
N PRO A 234 5.56 -3.12 -14.45
CA PRO A 234 4.85 -2.81 -13.22
C PRO A 234 5.55 -1.75 -12.35
N ARG A 235 6.69 -1.19 -12.78
CA ARG A 235 7.53 -0.30 -11.95
C ARG A 235 7.83 1.01 -12.64
N LEU A 236 7.00 2.00 -12.34
CA LEU A 236 7.10 3.37 -12.85
C LEU A 236 8.45 4.06 -12.55
N LEU A 237 9.13 3.62 -11.49
CA LEU A 237 10.43 4.16 -11.05
C LEU A 237 11.61 3.69 -11.90
N ASP A 238 11.45 2.63 -12.69
CA ASP A 238 12.52 2.15 -13.60
C ASP A 238 12.55 2.96 -14.90
N LEU A 239 11.45 3.66 -15.17
CA LEU A 239 11.25 4.49 -16.34
C LEU A 239 11.87 5.87 -16.20
N ILE A 240 12.10 6.29 -14.96
CA ILE A 240 12.73 7.56 -14.62
C ILE A 240 14.23 7.31 -14.54
N THR A 241 14.99 7.84 -15.48
CA THR A 241 16.46 7.78 -15.48
C THR A 241 17.04 9.10 -14.99
N VAL A 242 18.09 9.05 -14.19
CA VAL A 242 18.84 10.25 -13.80
C VAL A 242 20.27 10.07 -14.27
N GLU A 243 20.81 11.09 -14.92
CA GLU A 243 22.20 11.10 -15.34
C GLU A 243 23.08 11.50 -14.14
N GLU A 244 23.94 10.59 -13.70
CA GLU A 244 24.89 10.82 -12.61
C GLU A 244 26.26 10.37 -13.09
N ASN A 245 27.22 11.31 -13.14
CA ASN A 245 28.58 11.06 -13.66
C ASN A 245 28.64 10.59 -15.13
N GLY A 246 27.68 11.01 -15.98
CA GLY A 246 27.65 10.65 -17.39
C GLY A 246 27.12 9.24 -17.69
N GLN A 247 26.57 8.55 -16.69
CA GLN A 247 25.83 7.30 -16.86
C GLN A 247 24.37 7.52 -16.47
N GLN A 248 23.45 7.00 -17.29
CA GLN A 248 22.03 6.94 -16.94
C GLN A 248 21.82 5.80 -15.96
N VAL A 249 21.36 6.13 -14.76
CA VAL A 249 20.97 5.15 -13.74
C VAL A 249 19.48 5.29 -13.51
N THR A 250 18.75 4.18 -13.40
CA THR A 250 17.31 4.25 -13.12
C THR A 250 17.10 4.71 -11.68
N MET A 251 16.02 5.46 -11.45
CA MET A 251 15.67 5.92 -10.11
C MET A 251 15.39 4.74 -9.18
N TYR A 252 14.87 3.64 -9.74
CA TYR A 252 14.76 2.36 -9.04
C TYR A 252 16.14 1.85 -8.57
N ASP A 253 17.14 1.81 -9.45
CA ASP A 253 18.49 1.39 -9.06
C ASP A 253 19.09 2.34 -8.03
N LYS A 254 18.92 3.65 -8.19
CA LYS A 254 19.43 4.62 -7.21
C LYS A 254 18.77 4.42 -5.84
N LEU A 255 17.45 4.31 -5.79
CA LEU A 255 16.71 4.25 -4.53
C LEU A 255 16.81 2.87 -3.88
N VAL A 256 16.66 1.80 -4.65
CA VAL A 256 16.74 0.43 -4.12
C VAL A 256 18.17 0.00 -3.87
N THR A 257 19.11 0.29 -4.78
CA THR A 257 20.51 -0.12 -4.57
C THR A 257 21.17 0.73 -3.51
N GLN A 258 21.01 2.06 -3.47
CA GLN A 258 21.59 2.84 -2.37
C GLN A 258 20.97 2.49 -1.02
N THR A 259 19.64 2.39 -0.92
CA THR A 259 19.01 2.02 0.36
C THR A 259 19.39 0.60 0.77
N LYS A 260 19.45 -0.35 -0.17
CA LYS A 260 19.88 -1.74 0.13
C LYS A 260 21.35 -1.81 0.51
N GLU A 261 22.24 -1.11 -0.17
CA GLU A 261 23.67 -1.08 0.15
C GLU A 261 23.95 -0.39 1.48
N GLN A 262 23.24 0.70 1.79
CA GLN A 262 23.34 1.38 3.08
C GLN A 262 22.84 0.47 4.21
N ILE A 263 21.67 -0.16 4.04
CA ILE A 263 21.16 -1.16 4.98
C ILE A 263 22.16 -2.31 5.13
N ALA A 264 22.66 -2.87 4.02
CA ALA A 264 23.64 -3.96 4.05
C ALA A 264 24.94 -3.53 4.74
N THR A 265 25.40 -2.30 4.54
CA THR A 265 26.59 -1.75 5.19
C THR A 265 26.40 -1.64 6.69
N GLN A 266 25.24 -1.15 7.14
CA GLN A 266 24.90 -1.08 8.56
C GLN A 266 24.76 -2.47 9.19
N PHE A 267 24.11 -3.42 8.51
CA PHE A 267 24.05 -4.81 8.96
C PHE A 267 25.42 -5.49 8.96
N ASN A 268 26.30 -5.18 8.00
CA ASN A 268 27.67 -5.67 7.97
C ASN A 268 28.52 -5.06 9.10
N GLN A 269 28.32 -3.80 9.46
CA GLN A 269 28.94 -3.16 10.62
C GLN A 269 28.45 -3.78 11.93
N ILE A 270 27.16 -4.12 12.02
CA ILE A 270 26.61 -4.84 13.16
C ILE A 270 27.20 -6.25 13.22
N SER A 271 27.25 -6.97 12.09
CA SER A 271 27.86 -8.29 12.00
C SER A 271 29.34 -8.26 12.41
N SER A 272 30.10 -7.28 11.93
CA SER A 272 31.51 -7.14 12.29
C SER A 272 31.70 -6.75 13.75
N SER A 273 30.81 -5.94 14.33
CA SER A 273 30.81 -5.59 15.76
C SER A 273 30.47 -6.80 16.64
N ILE A 274 29.56 -7.67 16.18
CA ILE A 274 29.24 -8.94 16.82
C ILE A 274 30.45 -9.88 16.78
N ASP A 275 31.15 -9.94 15.64
CA ASP A 275 32.32 -10.81 15.44
C ASP A 275 33.57 -10.32 16.20
N THR A 276 33.81 -9.01 16.27
CA THR A 276 34.98 -8.44 16.99
C THR A 276 34.75 -8.26 18.49
N GLY A 277 33.51 -8.16 18.94
CA GLY A 277 33.15 -8.07 20.35
C GLY A 277 33.06 -9.42 21.09
N GLY A 278 33.30 -10.56 20.41
CA GLY A 278 33.11 -11.89 20.98
C GLY A 278 31.64 -12.22 21.30
N ALA A 279 30.71 -11.44 20.77
CA ALA A 279 29.28 -11.52 21.05
C ALA A 279 28.54 -12.52 20.13
N SER A 280 29.26 -13.47 19.53
CA SER A 280 28.61 -14.66 18.98
C SER A 280 27.98 -15.40 20.16
N ILE A 281 26.65 -15.35 20.25
CA ILE A 281 25.88 -16.07 21.29
C ILE A 281 26.23 -17.57 21.28
N SER A 282 26.65 -18.12 20.13
CA SER A 282 27.11 -19.51 19.99
C SER A 282 28.52 -19.77 20.56
N GLY A 283 29.33 -18.72 20.78
CA GLY A 283 30.71 -18.82 21.24
C GLY A 283 30.93 -18.38 22.68
N SER A 284 29.95 -17.71 23.31
CA SER A 284 30.02 -17.37 24.73
C SER A 284 30.00 -18.63 25.59
N SER A 285 31.04 -18.83 26.40
CA SER A 285 31.19 -19.99 27.29
C SER A 285 29.98 -20.24 28.17
N GLU A 286 29.27 -19.18 28.53
CA GLU A 286 28.10 -19.20 29.39
C GLU A 286 26.89 -19.83 28.70
N VAL A 287 26.71 -19.60 27.39
CA VAL A 287 25.63 -20.22 26.60
C VAL A 287 25.93 -21.68 26.32
N THR A 288 27.19 -22.02 26.03
CA THR A 288 27.62 -23.41 25.88
C THR A 288 27.46 -24.17 27.19
N GLN A 289 27.80 -23.55 28.33
CA GLN A 289 27.63 -24.13 29.65
C GLN A 289 26.15 -24.27 30.04
N LEU A 290 25.28 -23.33 29.64
CA LEU A 290 23.83 -23.43 29.82
C LEU A 290 23.23 -24.56 28.96
N LEU A 291 23.63 -24.65 27.69
CA LEU A 291 23.18 -25.73 26.79
C LEU A 291 23.65 -27.10 27.28
N GLN A 292 24.89 -27.18 27.77
CA GLN A 292 25.46 -28.40 28.31
C GLN A 292 24.80 -28.79 29.64
N MET A 293 24.48 -27.84 30.51
CA MET A 293 23.67 -28.09 31.72
C MET A 293 22.27 -28.62 31.38
N LEU A 294 21.62 -28.06 30.35
CA LEU A 294 20.29 -28.49 29.90
C LEU A 294 20.31 -29.85 29.17
N GLN A 295 21.42 -30.22 28.54
CA GLN A 295 21.59 -31.52 27.88
C GLN A 295 22.00 -32.63 28.85
N ASP A 296 22.93 -32.35 29.75
CA ASP A 296 23.53 -33.35 30.64
C ASP A 296 22.65 -33.64 31.85
N VAL A 297 21.77 -32.70 32.23
CA VAL A 297 20.93 -32.83 33.42
C VAL A 297 19.46 -32.64 33.06
N PRO A 298 18.66 -33.70 33.06
CA PRO A 298 17.22 -33.57 32.90
C PRO A 298 16.64 -32.92 34.17
N LEU A 299 15.82 -31.88 33.99
CA LEU A 299 15.32 -31.00 35.06
C LEU A 299 14.50 -31.72 36.14
N ASP A 300 13.90 -32.86 35.80
CA ASP A 300 13.15 -33.75 36.68
C ASP A 300 14.04 -34.42 37.75
N THR A 301 15.30 -34.71 37.43
CA THR A 301 16.28 -35.28 38.39
C THR A 301 16.78 -34.26 39.41
N MET A 302 16.52 -32.97 39.20
CA MET A 302 17.01 -31.86 40.02
C MET A 302 15.97 -31.36 41.05
N MET A 303 14.80 -31.97 41.10
CA MET A 303 13.78 -31.69 42.10
C MET A 303 13.91 -32.66 43.27
N PHE A 304 14.23 -32.11 44.44
CA PHE A 304 14.40 -32.84 45.68
C PHE A 304 13.36 -32.40 46.70
N PRO A 305 13.01 -33.23 47.68
CA PRO A 305 12.15 -32.81 48.78
C PRO A 305 12.80 -31.69 49.60
N LEU A 306 11.99 -30.74 50.05
CA LEU A 306 12.44 -29.61 50.84
C LEU A 306 13.02 -30.10 52.17
N ALA A 307 14.31 -29.89 52.42
CA ALA A 307 14.96 -30.39 53.65
C ALA A 307 14.45 -29.71 54.93
N SER A 308 13.88 -28.51 54.81
CA SER A 308 13.30 -27.75 55.91
C SER A 308 11.84 -28.11 56.22
N TYR A 309 11.17 -28.89 55.36
CA TYR A 309 9.85 -29.41 55.66
C TYR A 309 10.00 -30.48 56.73
N GLY A 310 9.29 -30.36 57.85
CA GLY A 310 9.37 -31.30 58.96
C GLY A 310 8.68 -32.62 58.64
N TRP A 311 9.22 -33.40 57.69
CA TRP A 311 8.64 -34.66 57.21
C TRP A 311 8.29 -35.62 58.35
N ASP A 312 9.12 -35.66 59.39
CA ASP A 312 8.92 -36.52 60.57
C ASP A 312 7.72 -36.10 61.44
N SER A 313 7.31 -34.82 61.34
CA SER A 313 6.22 -34.25 62.13
C SER A 313 4.86 -34.33 61.44
N ASP A 314 4.84 -34.66 60.14
CA ASP A 314 3.62 -34.75 59.35
C ASP A 314 3.03 -36.17 59.41
N SER A 315 1.80 -36.28 59.94
CA SER A 315 1.12 -37.57 60.14
C SER A 315 0.96 -38.37 58.86
N ASP A 316 0.87 -37.69 57.71
CA ASP A 316 0.63 -38.34 56.42
C ASP A 316 1.91 -39.01 55.89
N TYR A 317 3.08 -38.54 56.31
CA TYR A 317 4.40 -39.06 55.89
C TYR A 317 5.02 -40.04 56.90
N GLN A 318 4.57 -40.05 58.16
CA GLN A 318 5.10 -40.96 59.17
C GLN A 318 5.01 -42.45 58.78
N ALA A 319 3.91 -42.86 58.13
CA ALA A 319 3.75 -44.24 57.67
C ALA A 319 4.77 -44.64 56.59
N MET A 320 5.17 -43.69 55.72
CA MET A 320 6.20 -43.92 54.71
C MET A 320 7.61 -43.85 55.28
N LEU A 321 7.87 -42.96 56.25
CA LEU A 321 9.16 -42.89 56.95
C LEU A 321 9.42 -44.09 57.86
N ALA A 322 8.37 -44.75 58.35
CA ALA A 322 8.47 -45.94 59.20
C ALA A 322 8.97 -47.19 58.46
N SER A 323 8.88 -47.24 57.12
CA SER A 323 9.36 -48.36 56.32
C SER A 323 10.67 -48.00 55.62
N SER A 324 11.69 -48.83 55.83
CA SER A 324 13.04 -48.61 55.28
C SER A 324 13.07 -48.60 53.76
N THR A 325 12.12 -49.26 53.09
CA THR A 325 12.03 -49.27 51.61
C THR A 325 11.43 -47.98 51.05
N THR A 326 10.52 -47.33 51.79
CA THR A 326 9.86 -46.08 51.34
C THR A 326 10.61 -44.83 51.77
N GLN A 327 11.44 -44.94 52.81
CA GLN A 327 12.31 -43.87 53.25
C GLN A 327 13.30 -43.43 52.17
N GLU A 328 13.83 -44.36 51.37
CA GLU A 328 14.75 -44.05 50.26
C GLU A 328 14.06 -43.24 49.16
N TYR A 329 12.81 -43.56 48.83
CA TYR A 329 12.02 -42.82 47.85
C TYR A 329 11.66 -41.41 48.31
N ILE A 330 11.45 -41.19 49.62
CA ILE A 330 11.24 -39.85 50.16
C ILE A 330 12.45 -38.97 49.94
N THR A 331 13.67 -39.51 49.95
CA THR A 331 14.89 -38.70 49.72
C THR A 331 15.31 -38.64 48.25
N SER A 332 14.66 -39.41 47.39
CA SER A 332 14.99 -39.53 45.96
C SER A 332 14.45 -38.34 45.14
N SER A 333 15.04 -38.13 43.96
CA SER A 333 14.56 -37.12 43.02
C SER A 333 13.20 -37.49 42.43
N SER A 334 12.49 -36.50 41.86
CA SER A 334 11.18 -36.74 41.26
C SER A 334 11.16 -37.70 40.07
N SER A 335 12.32 -38.03 39.46
CA SER A 335 12.39 -39.00 38.35
C SER A 335 12.40 -40.47 38.79
N CYS A 336 12.35 -40.75 40.10
CA CYS A 336 12.34 -42.09 40.70
C CYS A 336 13.53 -43.01 40.33
N GLY A 337 14.51 -42.50 39.56
CA GLY A 337 15.74 -43.22 39.19
C GLY A 337 16.97 -42.66 39.91
N ASP A 338 17.96 -43.52 40.13
CA ASP A 338 19.28 -43.11 40.63
C ASP A 338 19.96 -42.22 39.59
N SER A 339 20.18 -40.96 39.94
CA SER A 339 20.89 -40.00 39.10
C SER A 339 21.93 -39.25 39.92
N THR A 340 23.17 -39.31 39.46
CA THR A 340 24.29 -38.58 40.06
C THR A 340 24.48 -37.27 39.32
N VAL A 341 24.30 -36.16 40.04
CA VAL A 341 24.59 -34.82 39.51
C VAL A 341 26.10 -34.68 39.32
N PRO A 342 26.59 -34.34 38.11
CA PRO A 342 28.02 -34.13 37.87
C PRO A 342 28.57 -32.99 38.74
N THR A 343 29.66 -33.23 39.46
CA THR A 343 30.29 -32.28 40.41
C THR A 343 30.89 -31.02 39.77
N GLY A 344 30.81 -30.87 38.43
CA GLY A 344 31.27 -29.68 37.70
C GLY A 344 30.29 -28.51 37.70
N TYR A 345 29.04 -28.74 38.12
CA TYR A 345 28.00 -27.71 38.22
C TYR A 345 27.80 -27.28 39.68
N SER A 346 28.88 -26.89 40.37
CA SER A 346 28.82 -26.51 41.78
C SER A 346 28.11 -25.17 41.96
N LEU A 347 27.07 -25.17 42.81
CA LEU A 347 26.49 -23.96 43.41
C LEU A 347 27.59 -23.08 44.03
N PRO A 348 27.45 -21.75 44.02
CA PRO A 348 28.24 -20.92 44.92
C PRO A 348 28.00 -21.41 46.35
N GLU A 349 29.08 -21.79 47.04
CA GLU A 349 29.04 -22.26 48.42
C GLU A 349 28.54 -21.14 49.36
N GLU A 350 27.22 -20.99 49.49
CA GLU A 350 26.62 -20.39 50.69
C GLU A 350 26.09 -21.51 51.58
N GLY A 351 26.81 -21.77 52.67
CA GLY A 351 26.31 -22.55 53.80
C GLY A 351 26.62 -24.04 53.73
N THR A 352 27.73 -24.41 54.36
CA THR A 352 28.15 -25.79 54.66
C THR A 352 27.04 -26.61 55.34
N THR A 353 26.32 -27.41 54.57
CA THR A 353 25.69 -28.64 55.07
C THR A 353 26.16 -29.81 54.24
N LYS A 354 27.03 -30.64 54.83
CA LYS A 354 27.44 -31.94 54.29
C LYS A 354 26.19 -32.81 54.09
N ARG A 355 25.60 -32.82 52.89
CA ARG A 355 24.76 -33.95 52.47
C ARG A 355 25.69 -35.10 52.10
N ARG A 356 25.63 -36.15 52.91
CA ARG A 356 26.45 -37.34 52.80
C ARG A 356 26.02 -38.13 51.56
N ALA A 357 26.64 -37.84 50.41
CA ALA A 357 26.68 -38.76 49.28
C ALA A 357 27.62 -39.93 49.64
N SER A 358 27.09 -40.92 50.35
CA SER A 358 27.63 -42.28 50.50
C SER A 358 26.82 -43.01 51.56
N LEU A 359 25.81 -43.77 51.11
CA LEU A 359 25.47 -45.01 51.79
C LEU A 359 26.25 -46.12 51.07
N PRO A 360 27.10 -46.87 51.78
CA PRO A 360 27.76 -48.03 51.21
C PRO A 360 26.77 -49.19 51.15
N TRP A 361 26.61 -49.77 49.97
CA TRP A 361 26.37 -51.20 49.78
C TRP A 361 27.52 -51.75 48.95
#